data_AF-A0A179UHA0-F1
#
_entry.id   AF-A0A179UHA0-F1
#
_cell.length_a   1.000
_cell.length_b   1.000
_cell.length_c   1.000
_cell.angle_alpha   90.00
_cell.angle_beta   90.00
_cell.angle_gamma   90.00
#
_symmetry.space_group_name_H-M   'P 1'
#
loop_
_entity.id
_entity.type
_entity.pdbx_description
1 polymer ?
#
loop_
_entity_poly.entity_id
_entity_poly.type
_entity_poly.pdbx_seq_one_letter_code
_entity_poly.pdbx_strand_id
1 'polypeptide(L)'
;MTTNCRDQLDAALIRPGRVDKEVEFTLASEKQIESIFLHLYNENHINLVDMATKFAKLVPDCQYSPADIQNYLLNKNPKSAVTGAQEQFPTRE
;
A
#
# COMPACT_ATOMS: atom_id res chain seq x y z
N MET A 1 8.26 -9.40 -17.05
CA MET A 1 8.37 -10.57 -16.15
C MET A 1 8.16 -10.09 -14.73
N THR A 2 7.47 -10.86 -13.89
CA THR A 2 7.24 -10.55 -12.47
C THR A 2 7.55 -11.79 -11.64
N THR A 3 8.13 -11.62 -10.45
CA THR A 3 8.40 -12.72 -9.52
C THR A 3 8.40 -12.18 -8.09
N ASN A 4 7.90 -12.99 -7.15
CA ASN A 4 8.06 -12.72 -5.72
C ASN A 4 9.37 -13.31 -5.17
N CYS A 5 10.03 -14.19 -5.93
CA CYS A 5 11.24 -14.92 -5.53
C CYS A 5 12.36 -14.63 -6.52
N ARG A 6 12.86 -13.39 -6.53
CA ARG A 6 13.92 -12.95 -7.44
C ARG A 6 15.22 -13.74 -7.26
N ASP A 7 15.62 -14.00 -6.02
CA ASP A 7 16.89 -14.68 -5.70
C ASP A 7 16.91 -16.17 -6.09
N GLN A 8 15.77 -16.73 -6.47
CA GLN A 8 15.65 -18.11 -6.96
C GLN A 8 15.74 -18.19 -8.49
N LEU A 9 15.85 -17.06 -9.19
CA LEU A 9 15.98 -17.04 -10.64
C LEU A 9 17.41 -17.37 -11.08
N ASP A 10 17.53 -18.22 -12.10
CA ASP A 10 18.80 -18.50 -12.76
C ASP A 10 19.40 -17.22 -13.37
N ALA A 11 20.70 -17.00 -13.18
CA ALA A 11 21.41 -15.82 -13.69
C ALA A 11 21.31 -15.66 -15.22
N ALA A 12 21.16 -16.75 -15.97
CA ALA A 12 20.97 -16.72 -17.41
C ALA A 12 19.62 -16.12 -17.84
N LEU A 13 18.60 -16.15 -16.96
CA LEU A 13 17.29 -15.56 -17.22
C LEU A 13 17.27 -14.04 -17.04
N ILE A 14 18.10 -13.50 -16.14
CA ILE A 14 18.12 -12.07 -15.78
C ILE A 14 19.31 -11.28 -16.36
N ARG A 15 20.24 -11.94 -17.07
CA ARG A 15 21.39 -11.27 -17.68
C ARG A 15 20.98 -10.23 -18.75
N PRO A 16 21.84 -9.22 -19.03
CA PRO A 16 21.59 -8.23 -20.08
C PRO A 16 21.22 -8.85 -21.43
N GLY A 17 20.23 -8.28 -22.11
CA GLY A 17 19.66 -8.81 -23.36
C GLY A 17 18.50 -9.81 -23.16
N ARG A 18 18.24 -10.24 -21.92
CA ARG A 18 16.98 -10.92 -21.54
C ARG A 18 16.11 -9.99 -20.67
N VAL A 19 16.71 -9.40 -19.64
CA VAL A 19 16.07 -8.42 -18.76
C VAL A 19 16.98 -7.21 -18.65
N ASP A 20 16.51 -6.06 -19.13
CA ASP A 20 17.32 -4.84 -19.18
C ASP A 20 16.99 -3.85 -18.05
N LYS A 21 15.86 -4.03 -17.38
CA LYS A 21 15.43 -3.21 -16.24
C LYS A 21 14.71 -4.05 -15.20
N GLU A 22 14.95 -3.67 -13.96
CA GLU A 22 14.45 -4.36 -12.78
C GLU A 22 13.93 -3.30 -11.81
N VAL A 23 12.73 -3.52 -11.31
CA VAL A 23 12.05 -2.61 -10.38
C VAL A 23 11.48 -3.47 -9.27
N GLU A 24 11.90 -3.18 -8.05
CA GLU A 24 11.36 -3.81 -6.86
C GLU A 24 10.08 -3.11 -6.44
N PHE A 25 9.04 -3.91 -6.19
CA PHE A 25 7.78 -3.43 -5.64
C PHE A 25 7.77 -3.76 -4.15
N THR A 26 8.01 -2.75 -3.32
CA THR A 26 7.95 -2.87 -1.87
C THR A 26 6.52 -2.89 -1.36
N LEU A 27 6.37 -3.10 -0.05
CA LEU A 27 5.12 -2.86 0.66
C LEU A 27 4.73 -1.38 0.59
N ALA A 28 3.49 -1.07 0.98
CA ALA A 28 2.91 0.25 0.80
C ALA A 28 3.59 1.29 1.70
N SER A 29 4.09 2.34 1.08
CA SER A 29 4.58 3.53 1.77
C SER A 29 3.44 4.41 2.29
N GLU A 30 3.72 5.26 3.26
CA GLU A 30 2.78 6.25 3.82
C GLU A 30 2.10 7.08 2.71
N LYS A 31 2.88 7.53 1.72
CA LYS A 31 2.35 8.29 0.56
C LYS A 31 1.43 7.44 -0.32
N GLN A 32 1.73 6.16 -0.50
CA GLN A 32 0.86 5.26 -1.24
C GLN A 32 -0.43 4.98 -0.47
N ILE A 33 -0.34 4.82 0.85
CA ILE A 33 -1.51 4.65 1.73
C ILE A 33 -2.46 5.85 1.62
N GLU A 34 -1.92 7.06 1.71
CA GLU A 34 -2.67 8.30 1.53
C GLU A 34 -3.34 8.35 0.14
N SER A 35 -2.59 8.04 -0.91
CA SER A 35 -3.10 8.03 -2.28
C SER A 35 -4.20 7.00 -2.48
N ILE A 36 -4.07 5.79 -1.93
CA ILE A 36 -5.09 4.73 -2.00
C ILE A 36 -6.38 5.20 -1.32
N PHE A 37 -6.26 5.83 -0.14
CA PHE A 37 -7.41 6.35 0.59
C PHE A 37 -8.16 7.42 -0.22
N LEU A 38 -7.42 8.37 -0.81
CA LEU A 38 -8.00 9.43 -1.64
C LEU A 38 -8.66 8.87 -2.90
N HIS A 39 -8.02 7.92 -3.58
CA HIS A 39 -8.56 7.32 -4.80
C HIS A 39 -9.82 6.51 -4.55
N LEU A 40 -9.90 5.80 -3.42
CA LEU A 40 -11.05 4.95 -3.13
C LEU A 40 -12.27 5.76 -2.67
N TYR A 41 -12.05 6.86 -1.94
CA TYR A 41 -13.12 7.72 -1.42
C TYR A 41 -13.24 9.02 -2.22
N ASN A 42 -13.48 8.93 -3.53
CA ASN A 42 -13.57 10.09 -4.41
C ASN A 42 -14.90 10.88 -4.29
N GLU A 43 -15.68 10.66 -3.24
CA GLU A 43 -16.96 11.38 -3.03
C GLU A 43 -16.74 12.68 -2.26
N ASN A 44 -17.67 13.64 -2.39
CA ASN A 44 -17.66 15.02 -1.87
C ASN A 44 -17.62 15.14 -0.32
N HIS A 45 -16.67 14.45 0.32
CA HIS A 45 -16.43 14.51 1.74
C HIS A 45 -15.57 15.72 2.07
N ILE A 46 -16.14 16.62 2.86
CA ILE A 46 -15.42 17.73 3.47
C ILE A 46 -14.29 17.13 4.34
N ASN A 47 -13.04 17.53 4.07
CA ASN A 47 -11.81 17.12 4.76
C ASN A 47 -11.26 15.71 4.46
N LEU A 48 -11.46 15.18 3.25
CA LEU A 48 -10.89 13.88 2.86
C LEU A 48 -9.36 13.82 2.97
N VAL A 49 -8.68 14.89 2.56
CA VAL A 49 -7.21 14.99 2.61
C VAL A 49 -6.69 14.84 4.04
N ASP A 50 -7.27 15.56 5.00
CA ASP A 50 -6.86 15.44 6.41
C ASP A 50 -7.11 14.04 6.97
N MET A 51 -8.19 13.36 6.53
CA MET A 51 -8.47 11.98 6.93
C MET A 51 -7.47 11.01 6.32
N ALA A 52 -7.09 11.19 5.06
CA ALA A 52 -6.10 10.38 4.38
C ALA A 52 -4.72 10.50 5.06
N THR A 53 -4.27 11.71 5.37
CA THR A 53 -3.02 11.93 6.09
C THR A 53 -3.06 11.33 7.51
N LYS A 54 -4.20 11.43 8.22
CA LYS A 54 -4.36 10.78 9.53
C LYS A 54 -4.31 9.27 9.43
N PHE A 55 -5.00 8.70 8.45
CA PHE A 55 -5.00 7.26 8.21
C PHE A 55 -3.60 6.76 7.88
N ALA A 56 -2.88 7.45 7.00
CA ALA A 56 -1.52 7.10 6.61
C ALA A 56 -0.56 7.11 7.80
N LYS A 57 -0.71 8.04 8.75
CA LYS A 57 0.10 8.07 9.99
C LYS A 57 -0.23 6.97 11.00
N LEU A 58 -1.45 6.44 10.96
CA LEU A 58 -1.88 5.36 11.85
C LEU A 58 -1.40 3.99 11.35
N VAL A 59 -1.26 3.84 10.03
CA VAL A 59 -0.77 2.60 9.42
C VAL A 59 0.76 2.61 9.40
N PRO A 60 1.43 1.56 9.90
CA PRO A 60 2.88 1.46 9.85
C PRO A 60 3.42 1.48 8.41
N ASP A 61 4.47 2.29 8.18
CA ASP A 61 5.11 2.47 6.88
C ASP A 61 5.78 1.17 6.39
N CYS A 62 5.56 0.81 5.12
CA CYS A 62 6.17 -0.34 4.46
C CYS A 62 5.93 -1.70 5.16
N GLN A 63 4.83 -1.88 5.89
CA GLN A 63 4.50 -3.16 6.56
C GLN A 63 3.35 -3.94 5.93
N TYR A 64 2.49 -3.27 5.18
CA TYR A 64 1.27 -3.87 4.60
C TYR A 64 1.27 -3.72 3.09
N SER A 65 0.67 -4.68 2.39
CA SER A 65 0.56 -4.58 0.93
C SER A 65 -0.52 -3.54 0.56
N PRO A 66 -0.39 -2.87 -0.60
CA PRO A 66 -1.45 -2.01 -1.11
C PRO A 66 -2.81 -2.69 -1.18
N ALA A 67 -2.83 -4.00 -1.46
CA ALA A 67 -4.05 -4.81 -1.52
C ALA A 67 -4.70 -4.99 -0.14
N ASP A 68 -3.91 -5.19 0.92
CA ASP A 68 -4.44 -5.31 2.29
C ASP A 68 -5.14 -4.02 2.73
N ILE A 69 -4.49 -2.88 2.45
CA ILE A 69 -5.03 -1.55 2.74
C ILE A 69 -6.31 -1.32 1.94
N GLN A 70 -6.28 -1.60 0.64
CA GLN A 70 -7.44 -1.43 -0.23
C GLN A 70 -8.62 -2.30 0.23
N ASN A 71 -8.39 -3.57 0.56
CA ASN A 71 -9.42 -4.49 1.04
C ASN A 71 -10.09 -3.99 2.33
N TYR A 72 -9.32 -3.40 3.24
CA TYR A 72 -9.86 -2.79 4.46
C TYR A 72 -10.79 -1.61 4.14
N LEU A 73 -10.41 -0.76 3.19
CA LEU A 73 -11.14 0.45 2.86
C LEU A 73 -12.41 0.20 2.02
N LEU A 74 -12.45 -0.86 1.18
CA LEU A 74 -13.56 -1.14 0.26
C LEU A 74 -14.95 -1.25 0.94
N ASN A 75 -14.99 -1.71 2.19
CA ASN A 75 -16.25 -1.98 2.91
C ASN A 75 -16.50 -1.01 4.08
N LYS A 76 -15.81 0.14 4.11
CA LYS A 76 -15.86 1.10 5.23
C LYS A 76 -16.15 2.51 4.72
N ASN A 77 -16.77 3.32 5.60
CA ASN A 77 -16.84 4.76 5.40
C ASN A 77 -15.50 5.41 5.77
N PRO A 78 -15.13 6.57 5.20
CA PRO A 78 -13.84 7.21 5.45
C PRO A 78 -13.60 7.50 6.95
N LYS A 79 -14.63 7.97 7.67
CA LYS A 79 -14.54 8.22 9.12
C LYS A 79 -14.31 6.94 9.92
N SER A 80 -15.06 5.88 9.60
CA SER A 80 -14.93 4.59 10.30
C SER A 80 -13.59 3.91 10.02
N ALA A 81 -13.07 4.08 8.80
CA ALA A 81 -11.77 3.55 8.41
C ALA A 81 -10.63 4.18 9.21
N VAL A 82 -10.68 5.50 9.46
CA VAL A 82 -9.68 6.18 10.31
C VAL A 82 -9.76 5.71 11.76
N THR A 83 -10.96 5.59 12.33
CA THR A 83 -11.13 5.17 13.73
C THR A 83 -10.67 3.72 13.97
N GLY A 84 -10.95 2.81 13.03
CA GLY A 84 -10.58 1.40 13.15
C GLY A 84 -9.17 1.06 12.65
N ALA A 85 -8.42 2.02 12.10
CA ALA A 85 -7.12 1.78 11.50
C ALA A 85 -6.12 1.21 12.51
N GLN A 86 -6.11 1.76 13.72
CA GLN A 86 -5.16 1.38 14.76
C GLN A 86 -5.35 -0.06 15.26
N GLU A 87 -6.59 -0.54 15.31
CA GLU A 87 -6.87 -1.94 15.67
C GLU A 87 -6.49 -2.91 14.55
N GLN A 88 -6.74 -2.52 13.29
CA GLN A 88 -6.53 -3.40 12.14
C GLN A 88 -5.05 -3.51 11.73
N PHE A 89 -4.28 -2.43 11.91
CA PHE A 89 -2.89 -2.33 11.47
C PHE A 89 -1.93 -2.14 12.65
N PRO A 90 -1.73 -3.16 13.51
CA PRO A 90 -0.75 -3.08 14.58
C PRO A 90 0.68 -3.03 14.01
N THR A 91 1.58 -2.30 14.67
CA THR A 91 3.00 -2.29 14.32
C THR A 91 3.58 -3.70 14.48
N ARG A 92 3.99 -4.31 13.37
CA ARG A 92 4.77 -5.55 13.37
C ARG A 92 6.23 -5.19 13.66
N GLU A 93 6.79 -5.77 14.70
CA GLU A 93 8.23 -5.74 14.98
C GLU A 93 9.00 -6.62 14.00
#